data_AF-A0A645HN27-F1
#
_entry.id   AF-A0A645HN27-F1
#
_cell.length_a   1.000
_cell.length_b   1.000
_cell.length_c   1.000
_cell.angle_alpha   90.00
_cell.angle_beta   90.00
_cell.angle_gamma   90.00
#
_symmetry.space_group_name_H-M   'P 1'
#
loop_
_entity.id
_entity.type
_entity.pdbx_description
1 polymer ?
#
loop_
_entity_poly.entity_id
_entity_poly.type
_entity_poly.pdbx_seq_one_letter_code
_entity_poly.pdbx_strand_id
1 'polypeptide(L)'
;MEAVEVQYKNAAIDGNYSLNDFADAYLGGVPEGTVNLTATDGFEKTESASAFFANYLLLENNQQMEGAPRSWSPEVGEGMNTKFLDLAVIGGNAVYFGAQTPVGELLAAAGLNADNYKFVASDGYEVEIPAAAIPSGTILWDAEKKMMRADFTDGSLTDNQKKVKYLISVEVVK
;
A
#
# COMPACT_ATOMS: atom_id res chain seq x y z
N MET A 1 11.09 -5.14 7.85
CA MET A 1 10.41 -4.36 8.89
C MET A 1 9.76 -5.33 9.86
N GLU A 2 9.79 -5.03 11.15
CA GLU A 2 9.16 -5.85 12.19
C GLU A 2 8.10 -5.03 12.91
N ALA A 3 7.07 -5.71 13.41
CA ALA A 3 6.07 -5.06 14.25
C ALA A 3 6.68 -4.73 15.62
N VAL A 4 6.33 -3.57 16.16
CA VAL A 4 6.76 -3.10 17.48
C VAL A 4 5.57 -2.87 18.41
N GLU A 5 5.85 -3.01 19.70
CA GLU A 5 4.94 -2.59 20.76
C GLU A 5 5.06 -1.07 20.95
N VAL A 6 3.93 -0.37 20.96
CA VAL A 6 3.85 1.07 21.17
C VAL A 6 3.01 1.35 22.42
N GLN A 7 3.58 2.07 23.37
CA GLN A 7 2.88 2.45 24.59
C GLN A 7 1.89 3.59 24.32
N TYR A 8 0.62 3.37 24.66
CA TYR A 8 -0.44 4.36 24.51
C TYR A 8 -1.35 4.38 25.74
N LYS A 9 -1.37 5.53 26.43
CA LYS A 9 -2.04 5.69 27.73
C LYS A 9 -1.51 4.63 28.73
N ASN A 10 -2.37 3.76 29.24
CA ASN A 10 -2.04 2.72 30.20
C ASN A 10 -2.01 1.32 29.57
N ALA A 11 -1.80 1.24 28.24
CA ALA A 11 -1.78 -0.01 27.51
C ALA A 11 -0.63 -0.06 26.49
N ALA A 12 -0.10 -1.27 26.30
CA ALA A 12 0.74 -1.63 25.19
C ALA A 12 -0.14 -1.95 23.98
N ILE A 13 0.18 -1.36 22.83
CA ILE A 13 -0.43 -1.70 21.54
C ILE A 13 0.61 -2.46 20.73
N ASP A 14 0.36 -3.74 20.46
CA ASP A 14 1.21 -4.56 19.58
C ASP A 14 0.82 -4.38 18.11
N GLY A 15 1.69 -4.84 17.19
CA GLY A 15 1.37 -4.92 15.77
C GLY A 15 1.59 -3.64 14.97
N ASN A 16 2.43 -2.73 15.47
CA ASN A 16 2.69 -1.44 14.82
C ASN A 16 3.91 -1.52 13.90
N TYR A 17 3.77 -1.08 12.66
CA TYR A 17 4.87 -1.00 11.71
C TYR A 17 5.30 0.46 11.55
N SER A 18 6.58 0.77 11.75
CA SER A 18 7.11 2.12 11.55
C SER A 18 6.95 2.53 10.08
N LEU A 19 6.23 3.63 9.82
CA LEU A 19 6.16 4.18 8.46
C LEU A 19 7.50 4.80 8.06
N ASN A 20 8.29 5.29 9.02
CA ASN A 20 9.64 5.78 8.78
C ASN A 20 10.53 4.66 8.21
N ASP A 21 10.53 3.49 8.85
CA ASP A 21 11.28 2.31 8.39
C ASP A 21 10.80 1.84 7.02
N PHE A 22 9.49 1.98 6.74
CA PHE A 22 8.92 1.69 5.43
C PHE A 22 9.48 2.64 4.36
N ALA A 23 9.55 3.94 4.66
CA ALA A 23 10.11 4.92 3.74
C ALA A 23 11.58 4.63 3.45
N ASP A 24 12.37 4.30 4.47
CA ASP A 24 13.77 3.91 4.29
C ASP A 24 13.93 2.63 3.46
N ALA A 25 13.11 1.62 3.72
CA ALA A 25 13.21 0.32 3.06
C ALA A 25 12.75 0.34 1.59
N TYR A 26 11.71 1.12 1.27
CA TYR A 26 11.02 1.03 -0.03
C TYR A 26 11.05 2.31 -0.85
N LEU A 27 11.26 3.48 -0.23
CA LEU A 27 11.23 4.78 -0.89
C LEU A 27 12.60 5.49 -0.90
N GLY A 28 13.62 4.91 -0.26
CA GLY A 28 14.95 5.52 -0.14
C GLY A 28 15.02 6.66 0.89
N GLY A 29 14.08 6.69 1.83
CA GLY A 29 13.92 7.73 2.85
C GLY A 29 12.55 8.40 2.81
N VAL A 30 12.27 9.26 3.80
CA VAL A 30 11.03 10.05 3.86
C VAL A 30 10.99 11.03 2.68
N PRO A 31 10.02 10.90 1.76
CA PRO A 31 9.86 11.83 0.64
C PRO A 31 9.50 13.24 1.13
N GLU A 32 9.89 14.26 0.39
CA GLU A 32 9.40 15.63 0.63
C GLU A 32 7.96 15.82 0.09
N GLY A 33 7.27 16.87 0.57
CA GLY A 33 5.96 17.26 0.07
C GLY A 33 4.80 16.72 0.92
N THR A 34 3.73 16.28 0.25
CA THR A 34 2.46 15.89 0.87
C THR A 34 2.08 14.45 0.54
N VAL A 35 1.30 13.85 1.45
CA VAL A 35 0.65 12.55 1.27
C VAL A 35 -0.85 12.79 1.15
N ASN A 36 -1.45 12.25 0.10
CA ASN A 36 -2.89 12.17 -0.05
C ASN A 36 -3.35 10.79 0.41
N LEU A 37 -4.18 10.76 1.44
CA LEU A 37 -4.75 9.56 2.03
C LEU A 37 -6.21 9.42 1.63
N THR A 38 -6.59 8.22 1.22
CA THR A 38 -7.97 7.82 0.97
C THR A 38 -8.32 6.66 1.90
N ALA A 39 -9.44 6.78 2.60
CA ALA A 39 -10.01 5.70 3.41
C ALA A 39 -11.12 4.95 2.65
N THR A 40 -11.47 3.74 3.09
CA THR A 40 -12.45 2.89 2.42
C THR A 40 -13.87 3.46 2.38
N ASP A 41 -14.18 4.45 3.23
CA ASP A 41 -15.46 5.16 3.24
C ASP A 41 -15.49 6.38 2.30
N GLY A 42 -14.41 6.59 1.54
CA GLY A 42 -14.23 7.74 0.65
C GLY A 42 -13.76 9.00 1.35
N PHE A 43 -13.42 8.94 2.65
CA PHE A 43 -12.77 10.07 3.31
C PHE A 43 -11.38 10.32 2.72
N GLU A 44 -11.13 11.57 2.34
CA GLU A 44 -9.86 12.01 1.80
C GLU A 44 -9.20 13.02 2.75
N LYS A 45 -7.87 12.92 2.87
CA LYS A 45 -7.06 13.82 3.69
C LYS A 45 -5.71 14.05 3.05
N THR A 46 -5.25 15.28 3.06
CA THR A 46 -3.86 15.63 2.70
C THR A 46 -3.10 16.06 3.95
N GLU A 47 -1.88 15.55 4.12
CA GLU A 47 -0.95 16.00 5.17
C GLU A 47 0.49 16.04 4.66
N SER A 48 1.42 16.60 5.44
CA SER A 48 2.84 16.57 5.06
C SER A 48 3.41 15.15 5.14
N ALA A 49 4.34 14.83 4.25
CA ALA A 49 5.04 13.55 4.29
C ALA A 49 5.77 13.33 5.61
N SER A 50 6.41 14.37 6.17
CA SER A 50 7.05 14.28 7.48
C SER A 50 6.08 13.91 8.60
N ALA A 51 4.84 14.42 8.59
CA ALA A 51 3.82 14.09 9.58
C ALA A 51 3.29 12.67 9.39
N PHE A 52 3.01 12.25 8.15
CA PHE A 52 2.53 10.91 7.85
C PHE A 52 3.57 9.84 8.25
N PHE A 53 4.83 10.02 7.86
CA PHE A 53 5.90 9.05 8.10
C PHE A 53 6.43 9.03 9.53
N ALA A 54 6.04 10.00 10.38
CA ALA A 54 6.27 9.95 11.82
C ALA A 54 5.28 9.00 12.54
N ASN A 55 4.23 8.53 11.86
CA ASN A 55 3.25 7.61 12.42
C ASN A 55 3.70 6.14 12.29
N TYR A 56 2.97 5.29 13.00
CA TYR A 56 2.93 3.85 12.79
C TYR A 56 1.72 3.45 11.94
N LEU A 57 1.88 2.36 11.20
CA LEU A 57 0.81 1.64 10.54
C LEU A 57 0.36 0.46 11.40
N LEU A 58 -0.92 0.44 11.76
CA LEU A 58 -1.59 -0.71 12.37
C LEU A 58 -2.44 -1.40 11.31
N LEU A 59 -2.20 -2.68 11.06
CA LEU A 59 -2.89 -3.44 9.99
C LEU A 59 -4.10 -4.24 10.48
N GLU A 60 -4.13 -4.60 11.77
CA GLU A 60 -5.19 -5.42 12.35
C GLU A 60 -5.93 -4.66 13.44
N ASN A 61 -7.23 -4.91 13.57
CA ASN A 61 -8.00 -4.36 14.68
C ASN A 61 -7.48 -4.94 16.00
N ASN A 62 -7.33 -4.09 17.01
CA ASN A 62 -7.10 -4.53 18.37
C ASN A 62 -8.22 -4.00 19.28
N GLN A 63 -8.36 -4.57 20.48
CA GLN A 63 -9.46 -4.24 21.39
C GLN A 63 -9.47 -2.76 21.83
N GLN A 64 -8.32 -2.11 21.78
CA GLN A 64 -8.09 -0.72 22.19
C GLN A 64 -8.22 0.27 21.03
N MET A 65 -8.17 -0.22 19.78
CA MET A 65 -8.12 0.56 18.55
C MET A 65 -8.89 -0.15 17.43
N GLU A 66 -10.13 0.29 17.21
CA GLU A 66 -10.96 -0.14 16.08
C GLU A 66 -10.71 0.74 14.87
N GLY A 67 -10.41 0.13 13.72
CA GLY A 67 -10.47 0.68 12.37
C GLY A 67 -9.14 0.61 11.64
N ALA A 68 -8.64 -0.60 11.42
CA ALA A 68 -7.45 -0.91 10.64
C ALA A 68 -7.79 -1.20 9.15
N PRO A 69 -6.87 -0.99 8.20
CA PRO A 69 -5.54 -0.40 8.37
C PRO A 69 -5.58 1.06 8.85
N ARG A 70 -4.58 1.52 9.61
CA ARG A 70 -4.55 2.88 10.17
C ARG A 70 -3.15 3.46 10.27
N SER A 71 -3.00 4.74 9.95
CA SER A 71 -1.88 5.58 10.39
C SER A 71 -2.19 6.23 11.74
N TRP A 72 -1.28 6.10 12.71
CA TRP A 72 -1.43 6.72 14.03
C TRP A 72 -0.10 6.91 14.78
N SER A 73 -0.10 7.78 15.79
CA SER A 73 1.02 7.95 16.73
C SER A 73 0.50 8.03 18.17
N PRO A 74 1.27 7.54 19.17
CA PRO A 74 0.95 7.74 20.59
C PRO A 74 1.13 9.20 21.01
N GLU A 75 2.00 9.94 20.34
CA GLU A 75 2.24 11.36 20.58
C GLU A 75 1.23 12.17 19.74
N VAL A 76 0.21 12.71 20.41
CA VAL A 76 -0.76 13.59 19.76
C VAL A 76 -0.10 14.95 19.52
N GLY A 77 0.50 15.10 18.34
CA GLY A 77 1.05 16.37 17.85
C GLY A 77 1.03 16.39 16.33
N GLU A 78 0.07 17.10 15.75
CA GLU A 78 -0.08 17.41 14.31
C GLU A 78 0.07 16.22 13.34
N GLY A 79 -0.89 15.29 13.42
CA GLY A 79 -1.09 14.22 12.43
C GLY A 79 -2.32 13.39 12.79
N MET A 80 -3.48 13.75 12.25
CA MET A 80 -4.76 13.09 12.57
C MET A 80 -4.72 11.60 12.20
N ASN A 81 -5.14 10.73 13.12
CA ASN A 81 -5.33 9.30 12.84
C ASN A 81 -6.23 9.11 11.62
N THR A 82 -5.76 8.41 10.59
CA THR A 82 -6.61 8.01 9.47
C THR A 82 -6.92 6.53 9.62
N LYS A 83 -8.20 6.22 9.89
CA LYS A 83 -8.71 4.86 10.03
C LYS A 83 -9.10 4.30 8.66
N PHE A 84 -9.17 2.98 8.56
CA PHE A 84 -9.63 2.29 7.34
C PHE A 84 -8.89 2.77 6.08
N LEU A 85 -7.57 2.95 6.20
CA LEU A 85 -6.74 3.37 5.07
C LEU A 85 -6.91 2.39 3.91
N ASP A 86 -7.08 2.96 2.72
CA ASP A 86 -7.17 2.24 1.46
C ASP A 86 -5.97 2.56 0.56
N LEU A 87 -5.67 3.85 0.38
CA LEU A 87 -4.57 4.31 -0.48
C LEU A 87 -3.83 5.48 0.15
N ALA A 88 -2.51 5.50 0.01
CA ALA A 88 -1.66 6.66 0.27
C ALA A 88 -0.85 7.00 -0.99
N VAL A 89 -1.00 8.21 -1.53
CA VAL A 89 -0.25 8.70 -2.70
C VAL A 89 0.76 9.76 -2.25
N ILE A 90 2.02 9.56 -2.62
CA ILE A 90 3.18 10.34 -2.15
C ILE A 90 4.08 10.65 -3.35
N GLY A 91 3.94 11.87 -3.90
CA GLY A 91 4.67 12.25 -5.12
C GLY A 91 4.37 11.28 -6.28
N GLY A 92 5.38 10.56 -6.75
CA GLY A 92 5.26 9.54 -7.82
C GLY A 92 5.05 8.11 -7.31
N ASN A 93 4.86 7.90 -6.01
CA ASN A 93 4.66 6.59 -5.39
C ASN A 93 3.24 6.48 -4.82
N ALA A 94 2.75 5.25 -4.70
CA ALA A 94 1.52 4.96 -3.98
C ALA A 94 1.65 3.67 -3.16
N VAL A 95 0.97 3.63 -2.01
CA VAL A 95 0.88 2.46 -1.14
C VAL A 95 -0.58 2.08 -0.99
N TYR A 96 -0.92 0.87 -1.42
CA TYR A 96 -2.26 0.30 -1.34
C TYR A 96 -2.38 -0.62 -0.12
N PHE A 97 -3.42 -0.41 0.67
CA PHE A 97 -3.69 -1.13 1.92
C PHE A 97 -4.93 -2.04 1.83
N GLY A 98 -5.70 -1.91 0.76
CA GLY A 98 -6.94 -2.67 0.57
C GLY A 98 -6.71 -4.14 0.22
N ALA A 99 -7.81 -4.90 0.25
CA ALA A 99 -7.79 -6.34 0.00
C ALA A 99 -8.06 -6.72 -1.46
N GLN A 100 -8.72 -5.86 -2.23
CA GLN A 100 -9.02 -6.13 -3.64
C GLN A 100 -9.30 -4.85 -4.42
N THR A 101 -8.64 -4.66 -5.57
CA THR A 101 -8.87 -3.51 -6.46
C THR A 101 -8.56 -3.85 -7.92
N PRO A 102 -9.30 -3.31 -8.90
CA PRO A 102 -8.88 -3.35 -10.30
C PRO A 102 -7.52 -2.66 -10.48
N VAL A 103 -6.62 -3.29 -11.23
CA VAL A 103 -5.26 -2.77 -11.43
C VAL A 103 -5.31 -1.37 -12.08
N GLY A 104 -6.18 -1.19 -13.08
CA GLY A 104 -6.33 0.08 -13.78
C GLY A 104 -6.79 1.23 -12.87
N GLU A 105 -7.68 0.96 -11.93
CA GLU A 105 -8.16 1.98 -10.98
C GLU A 105 -7.05 2.38 -10.01
N LEU A 106 -6.29 1.41 -9.50
CA LEU A 106 -5.16 1.69 -8.61
C LEU A 106 -4.07 2.51 -9.31
N LEU A 107 -3.70 2.14 -10.54
CA LEU A 107 -2.69 2.87 -11.31
C LEU A 107 -3.16 4.29 -11.63
N ALA A 108 -4.43 4.47 -12.00
CA ALA A 108 -5.00 5.79 -12.25
C ALA A 108 -5.02 6.66 -10.98
N ALA A 109 -5.42 6.09 -9.83
CA ALA A 109 -5.41 6.80 -8.54
C ALA A 109 -3.99 7.17 -8.10
N ALA A 110 -3.00 6.34 -8.42
CA ALA A 110 -1.58 6.61 -8.21
C ALA A 110 -0.97 7.59 -9.24
N GLY A 111 -1.72 7.99 -10.28
CA GLY A 111 -1.23 8.86 -11.35
C GLY A 111 -0.19 8.21 -12.27
N LEU A 112 -0.15 6.87 -12.32
CA LEU A 112 0.79 6.11 -13.12
C LEU A 112 0.22 5.83 -14.52
N ASN A 113 0.97 6.21 -15.55
CA ASN A 113 0.63 5.96 -16.95
C ASN A 113 1.89 5.59 -17.74
N ALA A 114 1.88 4.40 -18.35
CA ALA A 114 2.98 3.85 -19.16
C ALA A 114 2.44 2.85 -20.18
N ASP A 115 3.24 2.55 -21.21
CA ASP A 115 2.93 1.51 -22.21
C ASP A 115 3.08 0.09 -21.65
N ASN A 116 3.98 -0.09 -20.68
CA ASN A 116 4.21 -1.34 -19.97
C ASN A 116 4.44 -1.07 -18.48
N TYR A 117 4.03 -2.04 -17.67
CA TYR A 117 4.16 -2.02 -16.22
C TYR A 117 4.92 -3.26 -15.77
N LYS A 118 5.92 -3.09 -14.93
CA LYS A 118 6.69 -4.17 -14.33
C LYS A 118 6.08 -4.54 -12.99
N PHE A 119 5.66 -5.79 -12.86
CA PHE A 119 5.14 -6.36 -11.62
C PHE A 119 6.27 -7.15 -10.94
N VAL A 120 6.57 -6.80 -9.69
CA VAL A 120 7.69 -7.38 -8.93
C VAL A 120 7.13 -8.14 -7.74
N ALA A 121 7.59 -9.38 -7.58
CA ALA A 121 7.25 -10.26 -6.47
C ALA A 121 8.39 -10.35 -5.45
N SER A 122 8.06 -10.64 -4.19
CA SER A 122 9.05 -10.75 -3.11
C SER A 122 10.01 -11.93 -3.25
N ASP A 123 9.69 -12.91 -4.10
CA ASP A 123 10.55 -14.06 -4.42
C ASP A 123 11.57 -13.77 -5.54
N GLY A 124 11.63 -12.53 -6.03
CA GLY A 124 12.50 -12.09 -7.11
C GLY A 124 11.93 -12.34 -8.50
N TYR A 125 10.71 -12.85 -8.63
CA TYR A 125 10.02 -12.92 -9.91
C TYR A 125 9.59 -11.52 -10.37
N GLU A 126 9.88 -11.20 -11.62
CA GLU A 126 9.48 -9.96 -12.27
C GLU A 126 8.86 -10.25 -13.63
N VAL A 127 7.81 -9.51 -13.98
CA VAL A 127 7.17 -9.65 -15.29
C VAL A 127 6.63 -8.33 -15.79
N GLU A 128 6.76 -8.08 -17.09
CA GLU A 128 6.16 -6.92 -17.75
C GLU A 128 4.76 -7.26 -18.27
N ILE A 129 3.81 -6.36 -18.00
CA ILE A 129 2.42 -6.42 -18.43
C ILE A 129 2.13 -5.18 -19.30
N PRO A 130 1.67 -5.35 -20.55
CA PRO A 130 1.34 -4.23 -21.41
C PRO A 130 0.09 -3.50 -20.92
N ALA A 131 0.05 -2.18 -21.16
CA ALA A 131 -1.07 -1.31 -20.80
C ALA A 131 -2.43 -1.83 -21.30
N ALA A 132 -2.44 -2.44 -22.50
CA ALA A 132 -3.65 -3.01 -23.08
C ALA A 132 -4.29 -4.13 -22.23
N ALA A 133 -3.51 -4.86 -21.43
CA ALA A 133 -3.99 -5.95 -20.59
C ALA A 133 -4.40 -5.49 -19.17
N ILE A 134 -4.02 -4.26 -18.76
CA ILE A 134 -4.31 -3.69 -17.43
C ILE A 134 -5.81 -3.70 -17.08
N PRO A 135 -6.75 -3.39 -18.00
CA PRO A 135 -8.18 -3.44 -17.69
C PRO A 135 -8.70 -4.84 -17.29
N SER A 136 -7.95 -5.90 -17.60
CA SER A 136 -8.30 -7.28 -17.24
C SER A 136 -7.77 -7.73 -15.87
N GLY A 137 -6.97 -6.87 -15.22
CA GLY A 137 -6.20 -7.18 -14.04
C GLY A 137 -6.90 -6.81 -12.74
N THR A 138 -6.76 -7.66 -11.72
CA THR A 138 -7.21 -7.39 -10.34
C THR A 138 -6.09 -7.73 -9.37
N ILE A 139 -5.76 -6.80 -8.47
CA ILE A 139 -4.92 -7.06 -7.30
C ILE A 139 -5.83 -7.53 -6.18
N LEU A 140 -5.43 -8.61 -5.49
CA LEU A 140 -6.19 -9.13 -4.37
C LEU A 140 -5.31 -9.83 -3.32
N TRP A 141 -5.78 -9.82 -2.09
CA TRP A 141 -5.24 -10.61 -0.99
C TRP A 141 -5.76 -12.05 -1.05
N ASP A 142 -4.83 -13.00 -1.18
CA ASP A 142 -5.12 -14.44 -1.10
C ASP A 142 -4.99 -14.88 0.36
N ALA A 143 -6.14 -14.99 1.05
CA ALA A 143 -6.17 -15.33 2.47
C ALA A 143 -5.65 -16.75 2.78
N GLU A 144 -5.82 -17.70 1.84
CA GLU A 144 -5.33 -19.07 2.00
C GLU A 144 -3.80 -19.11 1.97
N LYS A 145 -3.21 -18.36 1.02
CA LYS A 145 -1.75 -18.33 0.81
C LYS A 145 -1.03 -17.21 1.53
N LYS A 146 -1.78 -16.33 2.21
CA LYS A 146 -1.30 -15.15 2.93
C LYS A 146 -0.36 -14.29 2.08
N MET A 147 -0.81 -13.93 0.88
CA MET A 147 -0.01 -13.14 -0.06
C MET A 147 -0.89 -12.19 -0.89
N MET A 148 -0.31 -11.06 -1.29
CA MET A 148 -0.87 -10.25 -2.37
C MET A 148 -0.57 -10.90 -3.72
N ARG A 149 -1.53 -10.84 -4.65
CA ARG A 149 -1.33 -11.30 -6.03
C ARG A 149 -2.07 -10.40 -7.02
N ALA A 150 -1.58 -10.36 -8.25
CA ALA A 150 -2.31 -9.82 -9.40
C ALA A 150 -2.75 -10.98 -10.30
N ASP A 151 -4.05 -11.04 -10.60
CA ASP A 151 -4.63 -11.97 -11.56
C ASP A 151 -5.12 -11.19 -12.79
N PHE A 152 -4.79 -11.69 -13.98
CA PHE A 152 -5.24 -11.13 -15.27
C PHE A 152 -6.01 -12.17 -16.07
N THR A 153 -7.00 -11.71 -16.81
CA THR A 153 -7.88 -12.55 -17.63
C THR A 153 -7.68 -12.37 -19.14
N ASP A 154 -6.80 -11.45 -19.55
CA ASP A 154 -6.49 -11.20 -20.95
C ASP A 154 -5.84 -12.44 -21.62
N GLY A 155 -6.37 -12.82 -22.78
CA GLY A 155 -5.93 -14.00 -23.53
C GLY A 155 -4.59 -13.83 -24.26
N SER A 156 -4.12 -12.61 -24.45
CA SER A 156 -2.82 -12.31 -25.07
C SER A 156 -1.64 -12.52 -24.12
N LEU A 157 -1.89 -12.58 -22.81
CA LEU A 157 -0.87 -12.83 -21.80
C LEU A 157 -0.47 -14.31 -21.76
N THR A 158 0.82 -14.55 -21.51
CA THR A 158 1.32 -15.88 -21.16
C THR A 158 0.78 -16.33 -19.80
N ASP A 159 0.83 -17.64 -19.51
CA ASP A 159 0.33 -18.16 -18.24
C ASP A 159 1.10 -17.61 -17.02
N ASN A 160 2.37 -17.27 -17.20
CA ASN A 160 3.20 -16.64 -16.16
C ASN A 160 2.87 -15.15 -15.96
N GLN A 161 2.36 -14.47 -16.99
CA GLN A 161 1.87 -13.09 -16.90
C GLN A 161 0.48 -13.00 -16.27
N LYS A 162 -0.36 -14.02 -16.46
CA LYS A 162 -1.74 -14.03 -15.95
C LYS A 162 -1.85 -14.05 -14.43
N LYS A 163 -0.78 -14.44 -13.73
CA LYS A 163 -0.81 -14.57 -12.27
C LYS A 163 0.53 -14.26 -11.63
N VAL A 164 0.65 -13.05 -11.08
CA VAL A 164 1.81 -12.64 -10.30
C VAL A 164 1.50 -12.83 -8.83
N LYS A 165 2.19 -13.77 -8.19
CA LYS A 165 2.04 -14.09 -6.75
C LYS A 165 3.07 -13.33 -5.94
N TYR A 166 2.82 -13.17 -4.64
CA TYR A 166 3.72 -12.46 -3.73
C TYR A 166 4.07 -11.04 -4.21
N LEU A 167 3.09 -10.37 -4.83
CA LEU A 167 3.26 -9.04 -5.41
C LEU A 167 3.65 -8.03 -4.34
N ILE A 168 4.72 -7.27 -4.59
CA ILE A 168 5.20 -6.21 -3.68
C ILE A 168 5.30 -4.83 -4.34
N SER A 169 5.51 -4.75 -5.65
CA SER A 169 5.49 -3.47 -6.37
C SER A 169 4.95 -3.60 -7.80
N VAL A 170 4.43 -2.48 -8.30
CA VAL A 170 4.12 -2.27 -9.71
C VAL A 170 4.81 -0.98 -10.12
N GLU A 171 5.64 -1.06 -11.16
CA GLU A 171 6.52 0.03 -11.58
C GLU A 171 6.24 0.37 -13.05
N VAL A 172 6.35 1.65 -13.40
CA VAL A 172 6.32 2.08 -14.81
C VAL A 172 7.63 1.68 -15.49
N VAL A 173 7.55 1.05 -16.66
CA VAL A 173 8.72 0.81 -17.52
C VAL A 173 8.97 2.06 -18.36
N LYS A 174 10.20 2.58 -18.33
CA LYS A 174 10.62 3.76 -19.11
C LYS A 174 11.23 3.36 -20.45
#